data_AF-A0A8T2RP40-F1
#
_entry.id   AF-A0A8T2RP40-F1
#
_cell.length_a   1.000
_cell.length_b   1.000
_cell.length_c   1.000
_cell.angle_alpha   90.00
_cell.angle_beta   90.00
_cell.angle_gamma   90.00
#
_symmetry.space_group_name_H-M   'P 1'
#
loop_
_entity.id
_entity.type
_entity.pdbx_description
1 polymer ?
#
loop_
_entity_poly.entity_id
_entity_poly.type
_entity_poly.pdbx_seq_one_letter_code
_entity_poly.pdbx_strand_id
1 'polypeptide(L)'
;MSMEIIGHWLDLMNIDGWIPREQLLGEEARNKVPQEFVLQHTNNANPPTLFLPIQDYLSTFSGDAVSNFKSEDRAFLEASFPRLQAWYNWFNSTQVGKLPGSYFWHGRDANTDRELNPMTLSSGLDDYPRASHPSNDERHLDLRCWIALASKSMAVISALLGKDTSKYDSMVKELTDVDLLNKLHYDAGSGRYYDFGNHTEKVKLAWRVWQDPMSGHIRRELVRSVDGRPRPRLVPHFGYISLFPLIMKIIPANSTVLRKHLDMIADEKLLWTGYGLRSLAMTSSMYMKYNKEHDAPYWRGSVWININYLVLAALHHYSQEPGPYQNVALQIYQQLREGLIRNMVESYYDSGYLWEQYDNAANGRGKGAHPFTGWSSLILLAMAEAY
;
A
#
# COMPACT_ATOMS: atom_id res chain seq x y z
N MET A 1 10.44 -10.50 -21.22
CA MET A 1 10.94 -10.03 -19.91
C MET A 1 9.84 -9.90 -18.85
N SER A 2 8.92 -8.90 -18.88
CA SER A 2 7.95 -8.72 -17.77
C SER A 2 7.07 -9.94 -17.49
N MET A 3 6.53 -10.58 -18.55
CA MET A 3 5.72 -11.79 -18.41
C MET A 3 6.53 -13.00 -17.90
N GLU A 4 7.81 -13.10 -18.27
CA GLU A 4 8.71 -14.14 -17.75
C GLU A 4 9.00 -13.95 -16.26
N ILE A 5 9.24 -12.70 -15.83
CA ILE A 5 9.42 -12.36 -14.41
C ILE A 5 8.19 -12.76 -13.60
N ILE A 6 6.99 -12.40 -14.09
CA ILE A 6 5.73 -12.78 -13.44
C ILE A 6 5.60 -14.30 -13.37
N GLY A 7 5.86 -15.02 -14.46
CA GLY A 7 5.85 -16.48 -14.50
C GLY A 7 6.75 -17.10 -13.44
N HIS A 8 8.00 -16.64 -13.34
CA HIS A 8 8.96 -17.10 -12.34
C HIS A 8 8.49 -16.83 -10.91
N TRP A 9 7.91 -15.67 -10.62
CA TRP A 9 7.33 -15.39 -9.30
C TRP A 9 6.18 -16.34 -8.96
N LEU A 10 5.32 -16.65 -9.93
CA LEU A 10 4.22 -17.60 -9.73
C LEU A 10 4.72 -19.03 -9.49
N ASP A 11 5.88 -19.41 -10.04
CA ASP A 11 6.48 -20.74 -9.81
C ASP A 11 7.07 -20.92 -8.39
N LEU A 12 7.27 -19.84 -7.63
CA LEU A 12 7.73 -19.88 -6.23
C LEU A 12 6.61 -20.17 -5.23
N MET A 13 5.39 -20.36 -5.73
CA MET A 13 4.19 -20.61 -4.95
C MET A 13 4.22 -21.99 -4.29
N ASN A 14 3.81 -22.05 -3.02
CA ASN A 14 3.62 -23.33 -2.32
C ASN A 14 2.30 -24.00 -2.73
N ILE A 15 2.02 -25.19 -2.17
CA ILE A 15 0.80 -25.95 -2.49
C ILE A 15 -0.51 -25.25 -2.09
N ASP A 16 -0.46 -24.33 -1.12
CA ASP A 16 -1.63 -23.59 -0.62
C ASP A 16 -1.95 -22.34 -1.45
N GLY A 17 -1.10 -21.98 -2.41
CA GLY A 17 -1.24 -20.74 -3.18
C GLY A 17 -0.49 -19.54 -2.59
N TRP A 18 0.35 -19.74 -1.57
CA TRP A 18 1.14 -18.68 -0.94
C TRP A 18 2.50 -18.47 -1.64
N ILE A 19 2.92 -17.21 -1.77
CA ILE A 19 4.22 -16.82 -2.30
C ILE A 19 4.97 -16.09 -1.18
N PRO A 20 6.20 -16.51 -0.81
CA PRO A 20 7.01 -15.77 0.17
C PRO A 20 7.29 -14.34 -0.29
N ARG A 21 7.18 -13.38 0.64
CA ARG A 21 7.35 -11.95 0.33
C ARG A 21 8.79 -11.56 -0.02
N GLU A 22 9.76 -12.29 0.52
CA GLU A 22 11.18 -12.04 0.35
C GLU A 22 11.87 -13.35 -0.03
N GLN A 23 12.49 -13.37 -1.22
CA GLN A 23 13.03 -14.58 -1.82
C GLN A 23 14.54 -14.66 -1.56
N LEU A 24 14.92 -15.38 -0.50
CA LEU A 24 16.31 -15.58 -0.08
C LEU A 24 16.86 -16.92 -0.59
N LEU A 25 17.06 -16.99 -1.90
CA LEU A 25 17.49 -18.20 -2.60
C LEU A 25 19.03 -18.34 -2.58
N GLY A 26 19.52 -19.40 -1.93
CA GLY A 26 20.96 -19.69 -1.82
C GLY A 26 21.65 -19.00 -0.64
N GLU A 27 22.91 -19.36 -0.41
CA GLU A 27 23.71 -18.88 0.73
C GLU A 27 24.07 -17.40 0.62
N GLU A 28 24.37 -16.92 -0.59
CA GLU A 28 24.73 -15.52 -0.83
C GLU A 28 23.62 -14.56 -0.41
N ALA A 29 22.36 -14.88 -0.77
CA ALA A 29 21.21 -14.06 -0.41
C ALA A 29 20.96 -14.06 1.10
N ARG A 30 21.08 -15.22 1.76
CA ARG A 30 20.85 -15.36 3.21
C ARG A 30 21.90 -14.60 4.02
N ASN A 31 23.16 -14.59 3.59
CA ASN A 31 24.23 -13.89 4.30
C ASN A 31 24.10 -12.35 4.25
N LYS A 32 23.20 -11.82 3.40
CA LYS A 32 22.91 -10.38 3.32
C LYS A 32 21.75 -9.94 4.23
N VAL A 33 21.08 -10.88 4.91
CA VAL A 33 19.88 -10.62 5.70
C VAL A 33 20.07 -11.16 7.13
N PRO A 34 19.80 -10.36 8.19
CA PRO A 34 19.83 -10.85 9.56
C PRO A 34 18.92 -12.08 9.75
N GLN A 35 19.38 -13.03 10.58
CA GLN A 35 18.77 -14.36 10.71
C GLN A 35 17.29 -14.31 11.11
N GLU A 36 16.90 -13.30 11.89
CA GLU A 36 15.53 -13.03 12.33
C GLU A 36 14.56 -12.69 11.18
N PHE A 37 15.06 -12.23 10.02
CA PHE A 37 14.24 -11.91 8.85
C PHE A 37 14.24 -13.02 7.79
N VAL A 38 15.04 -14.07 7.97
CA VAL A 38 15.11 -15.20 7.03
C VAL A 38 13.84 -16.05 7.10
N LEU A 39 13.27 -16.24 8.28
CA LEU A 39 12.07 -17.05 8.46
C LEU A 39 10.85 -16.34 7.85
N GLN A 40 10.20 -17.00 6.90
CA GLN A 40 8.97 -16.52 6.27
C GLN A 40 7.77 -17.25 6.89
N HIS A 41 6.65 -16.54 7.09
CA HIS A 41 5.45 -17.09 7.68
C HIS A 41 4.34 -17.22 6.63
N THR A 42 3.77 -18.42 6.49
CA THR A 42 2.80 -18.74 5.42
C THR A 42 1.43 -18.11 5.59
N ASN A 43 1.13 -17.51 6.76
CA ASN A 43 -0.07 -16.71 6.99
C ASN A 43 0.14 -15.23 6.64
N ASN A 44 1.39 -14.78 6.51
CA ASN A 44 1.72 -13.40 6.19
C ASN A 44 1.66 -13.22 4.66
N ALA A 45 0.75 -12.35 4.23
CA ALA A 45 0.64 -11.90 2.85
C ALA A 45 1.58 -10.73 2.56
N ASN A 46 1.61 -10.30 1.29
CA ASN A 46 2.15 -9.02 0.82
C ASN A 46 1.21 -8.40 -0.22
N PRO A 47 1.22 -7.08 -0.47
CA PRO A 47 0.42 -6.48 -1.53
C PRO A 47 0.58 -7.23 -2.86
N PRO A 48 -0.52 -7.67 -3.51
CA PRO A 48 -0.46 -8.45 -4.73
C PRO A 48 -0.20 -7.55 -5.96
N THR A 49 0.89 -6.78 -5.91
CA THR A 49 1.25 -5.74 -6.90
C THR A 49 1.55 -6.30 -8.28
N LEU A 50 1.81 -7.62 -8.42
CA LEU A 50 1.91 -8.27 -9.72
C LEU A 50 0.64 -8.12 -10.56
N PHE A 51 -0.52 -7.89 -9.93
CA PHE A 51 -1.74 -7.53 -10.66
C PHE A 51 -1.70 -6.15 -11.32
N LEU A 52 -0.82 -5.23 -10.92
CA LEU A 52 -0.67 -3.92 -11.58
C LEU A 52 -0.16 -4.06 -13.03
N PRO A 53 1.02 -4.66 -13.30
CA PRO A 53 1.48 -4.85 -14.67
C PRO A 53 0.62 -5.85 -15.44
N ILE A 54 -0.03 -6.82 -14.77
CA ILE A 54 -1.03 -7.68 -15.42
C ILE A 54 -2.21 -6.84 -15.89
N GLN A 55 -2.75 -5.95 -15.05
CA GLN A 55 -3.89 -5.12 -15.41
C GLN A 55 -3.56 -4.15 -16.55
N ASP A 56 -2.35 -3.57 -16.55
CA ASP A 56 -1.84 -2.75 -17.64
C ASP A 56 -1.76 -3.55 -18.95
N TYR A 57 -1.14 -4.74 -18.91
CA TYR A 57 -1.09 -5.65 -20.05
C TYR A 57 -2.49 -6.03 -20.57
N LEU A 58 -3.44 -6.34 -19.68
CA LEU A 58 -4.82 -6.68 -20.04
C LEU A 58 -5.58 -5.50 -20.66
N SER A 59 -5.24 -4.27 -20.32
CA SER A 59 -5.91 -3.07 -20.86
C SER A 59 -5.77 -2.97 -22.39
N THR A 60 -4.69 -3.51 -22.94
CA THR A 60 -4.39 -3.55 -24.37
C THR A 60 -5.35 -4.42 -25.19
N PHE A 61 -6.15 -5.26 -24.52
CA PHE A 61 -7.13 -6.17 -25.12
C PHE A 61 -8.59 -5.79 -24.81
N SER A 62 -8.85 -4.58 -24.32
CA SER A 62 -10.19 -4.15 -23.92
C SER A 62 -11.00 -3.52 -25.06
N GLY A 63 -12.33 -3.67 -25.03
CA GLY A 63 -13.24 -3.08 -26.03
C GLY A 63 -12.95 -3.55 -27.46
N ASP A 64 -12.80 -2.61 -28.40
CA ASP A 64 -12.52 -2.90 -29.81
C ASP A 64 -11.11 -3.51 -30.02
N ALA A 65 -10.23 -3.42 -29.03
CA ALA A 65 -8.86 -3.94 -29.06
C ALA A 65 -8.77 -5.44 -28.73
N VAL A 66 -9.88 -6.14 -28.46
CA VAL A 66 -9.90 -7.60 -28.25
C VAL A 66 -9.30 -8.35 -29.45
N SER A 67 -9.40 -7.79 -30.66
CA SER A 67 -8.78 -8.35 -31.87
C SER A 67 -7.24 -8.42 -31.80
N ASN A 68 -6.60 -7.66 -30.91
CA ASN A 68 -5.15 -7.71 -30.67
C ASN A 68 -4.73 -8.89 -29.79
N PHE A 69 -5.66 -9.62 -29.19
CA PHE A 69 -5.37 -10.78 -28.36
C PHE A 69 -4.93 -11.97 -29.22
N LYS A 70 -3.63 -12.29 -29.20
CA LYS A 70 -3.02 -13.30 -30.07
C LYS A 70 -2.86 -14.66 -29.39
N SER A 71 -2.40 -15.63 -30.16
CA SER A 71 -2.07 -16.98 -29.69
C SER A 71 -1.06 -16.98 -28.54
N GLU A 72 -0.05 -16.11 -28.60
CA GLU A 72 1.01 -16.04 -27.59
C GLU A 72 0.48 -15.49 -26.26
N ASP A 73 -0.36 -14.45 -26.34
CA ASP A 73 -1.01 -13.85 -25.17
C ASP A 73 -1.93 -14.87 -24.49
N ARG A 74 -2.70 -15.61 -25.30
CA ARG A 74 -3.55 -16.70 -24.82
C ARG A 74 -2.74 -17.79 -24.15
N ALA A 75 -1.65 -18.25 -24.77
CA ALA A 75 -0.80 -19.30 -24.22
C ALA A 75 -0.22 -18.90 -22.85
N PHE A 76 0.25 -17.65 -22.71
CA PHE A 76 0.76 -17.13 -21.45
C PHE A 76 -0.33 -17.08 -20.36
N LEU A 77 -1.51 -16.53 -20.69
CA LEU A 77 -2.62 -16.44 -19.73
C LEU A 77 -3.15 -17.82 -19.35
N GLU A 78 -3.27 -18.77 -20.28
CA GLU A 78 -3.67 -20.15 -19.99
C GLU A 78 -2.67 -20.85 -19.06
N ALA A 79 -1.37 -20.68 -19.29
CA ALA A 79 -0.32 -21.24 -18.44
C ALA A 79 -0.32 -20.62 -17.03
N SER A 80 -0.53 -19.30 -16.93
CA SER A 80 -0.47 -18.56 -15.66
C SER A 80 -1.75 -18.66 -14.84
N PHE A 81 -2.91 -18.89 -15.48
CA PHE A 81 -4.22 -18.83 -14.84
C PHE A 81 -4.37 -19.72 -13.60
N PRO A 82 -3.95 -21.01 -13.60
CA PRO A 82 -4.10 -21.86 -12.42
C PRO A 82 -3.35 -21.31 -11.20
N ARG A 83 -2.16 -20.72 -11.41
CA ARG A 83 -1.35 -20.12 -10.35
C ARG A 83 -1.96 -18.82 -9.86
N LEU A 84 -2.34 -17.92 -10.77
CA LEU A 84 -3.03 -16.68 -10.42
C LEU A 84 -4.32 -16.96 -9.63
N GLN A 85 -5.07 -17.99 -10.03
CA GLN A 85 -6.27 -18.42 -9.33
C GLN A 85 -5.96 -18.99 -7.93
N ALA A 86 -4.92 -19.82 -7.79
CA ALA A 86 -4.49 -20.34 -6.49
C ALA A 86 -4.08 -19.21 -5.53
N TRP A 87 -3.28 -18.25 -6.01
CA TRP A 87 -2.88 -17.07 -5.24
C TRP A 87 -4.05 -16.20 -4.84
N TYR A 88 -4.95 -15.91 -5.78
CA TYR A 88 -6.17 -15.17 -5.52
C TYR A 88 -7.05 -15.86 -4.47
N ASN A 89 -7.25 -17.18 -4.60
CA ASN A 89 -8.03 -17.96 -3.65
C ASN A 89 -7.37 -17.96 -2.27
N TRP A 90 -6.04 -18.04 -2.19
CA TRP A 90 -5.28 -17.98 -0.93
C TRP A 90 -5.55 -16.67 -0.18
N PHE A 91 -5.54 -15.52 -0.85
CA PHE A 91 -5.92 -14.25 -0.20
C PHE A 91 -7.34 -14.28 0.33
N ASN A 92 -8.28 -14.78 -0.48
CA ASN A 92 -9.71 -14.80 -0.15
C ASN A 92 -10.09 -15.85 0.90
N SER A 93 -9.21 -16.81 1.19
CA SER A 93 -9.40 -17.77 2.28
C SER A 93 -8.65 -17.38 3.56
N THR A 94 -7.49 -16.74 3.45
CA THR A 94 -6.61 -16.50 4.60
C THR A 94 -6.66 -15.07 5.15
N GLN A 95 -6.91 -14.06 4.31
CA GLN A 95 -6.86 -12.65 4.71
C GLN A 95 -8.25 -12.02 4.88
N VAL A 96 -9.31 -12.82 4.75
CA VAL A 96 -10.70 -12.37 4.91
C VAL A 96 -10.99 -11.96 6.36
N GLY A 97 -11.64 -10.82 6.53
CA GLY A 97 -12.07 -10.30 7.83
C GLY A 97 -13.40 -10.90 8.29
N LYS A 98 -13.83 -10.53 9.50
CA LYS A 98 -15.07 -11.05 10.10
C LYS A 98 -16.35 -10.56 9.44
N LEU A 99 -16.29 -9.45 8.71
CA LEU A 99 -17.44 -8.88 8.00
C LEU A 99 -17.32 -9.12 6.49
N PRO A 100 -18.45 -9.25 5.77
CA PRO A 100 -18.45 -9.29 4.31
C PRO A 100 -17.70 -8.09 3.70
N GLY A 101 -16.93 -8.33 2.65
CA GLY A 101 -16.11 -7.33 1.98
C GLY A 101 -14.97 -6.72 2.81
N SER A 102 -14.67 -7.26 4.00
CA SER A 102 -13.55 -6.82 4.84
C SER A 102 -12.38 -7.79 4.77
N TYR A 103 -11.17 -7.24 4.88
CA TYR A 103 -9.91 -7.99 4.90
C TYR A 103 -9.00 -7.40 5.98
N PHE A 104 -8.05 -8.19 6.46
CA PHE A 104 -7.00 -7.71 7.35
C PHE A 104 -5.67 -8.44 7.11
N TRP A 105 -4.60 -7.78 7.51
CA TRP A 105 -3.23 -8.25 7.35
C TRP A 105 -2.84 -9.04 8.60
N HIS A 106 -2.35 -10.25 8.42
CA HIS A 106 -1.74 -11.04 9.51
C HIS A 106 -0.31 -10.57 9.82
N GLY A 107 0.21 -11.01 10.97
CA GLY A 107 1.62 -10.80 11.34
C GLY A 107 1.89 -9.57 12.21
N ARG A 108 0.86 -8.85 12.67
CA ARG A 108 1.01 -7.77 13.66
C ARG A 108 1.21 -8.35 15.07
N ASP A 109 2.14 -7.79 15.84
CA ASP A 109 2.36 -8.20 17.24
C ASP A 109 1.37 -7.50 18.19
N ALA A 110 0.39 -8.25 18.70
CA ALA A 110 -0.59 -7.71 19.64
C ALA A 110 -0.05 -7.44 21.06
N ASN A 111 1.10 -8.03 21.41
CA ASN A 111 1.64 -8.05 22.77
C ASN A 111 2.88 -7.18 22.96
N THR A 112 3.39 -6.54 21.90
CA THR A 112 4.58 -5.70 21.98
C THR A 112 4.42 -4.53 22.96
N ASP A 113 5.37 -4.42 23.89
CA ASP A 113 5.60 -3.24 24.72
C ASP A 113 6.77 -2.39 24.21
N ARG A 114 7.33 -2.71 23.04
CA ARG A 114 8.53 -2.07 22.48
C ARG A 114 8.22 -1.10 21.36
N GLU A 115 7.08 -1.27 20.71
CA GLU A 115 6.65 -0.46 19.58
C GLU A 115 5.57 0.52 20.01
N LEU A 116 5.72 1.81 19.68
CA LEU A 116 4.69 2.82 19.90
C LEU A 116 3.35 2.42 19.26
N ASN A 117 3.42 1.88 18.04
CA ASN A 117 2.33 1.26 17.32
C ASN A 117 2.83 -0.04 16.67
N PRO A 118 2.16 -1.19 16.88
CA PRO A 118 2.60 -2.46 16.31
C PRO A 118 2.71 -2.42 14.79
N MET A 119 3.84 -2.84 14.24
CA MET A 119 4.10 -2.79 12.79
C MET A 119 3.20 -3.75 11.99
N THR A 120 3.07 -3.47 10.69
CA THR A 120 2.32 -4.30 9.72
C THR A 120 3.18 -4.59 8.49
N LEU A 121 4.25 -5.36 8.69
CA LEU A 121 5.24 -5.68 7.65
C LEU A 121 4.61 -6.33 6.40
N SER A 122 3.57 -7.14 6.60
CA SER A 122 2.79 -7.80 5.55
C SER A 122 2.08 -6.82 4.61
N SER A 123 1.92 -5.55 4.98
CA SER A 123 1.32 -4.55 4.09
C SER A 123 2.33 -3.87 3.18
N GLY A 124 3.64 -4.04 3.42
CA GLY A 124 4.71 -3.26 2.78
C GLY A 124 4.81 -1.80 3.25
N LEU A 125 3.95 -1.37 4.17
CA LEU A 125 3.99 -0.06 4.82
C LEU A 125 4.27 -0.24 6.33
N ASP A 126 5.47 -0.71 6.64
CA ASP A 126 5.87 -1.32 7.91
C ASP A 126 5.39 -0.60 9.18
N ASP A 127 5.74 0.67 9.34
CA ASP A 127 5.41 1.49 10.51
C ASP A 127 4.22 2.44 10.28
N TYR A 128 3.50 2.33 9.15
CA TYR A 128 2.30 3.12 8.92
C TYR A 128 1.29 2.82 10.04
N PRO A 129 0.80 3.85 10.75
CA PRO A 129 0.09 3.63 11.99
C PRO A 129 -1.29 3.04 11.75
N ARG A 130 -1.58 1.90 12.39
CA ARG A 130 -2.88 1.20 12.37
C ARG A 130 -3.48 1.15 13.78
N ALA A 131 -4.50 0.30 13.99
CA ALA A 131 -5.12 0.13 15.30
C ALA A 131 -4.06 -0.15 16.37
N SER A 132 -4.13 0.55 17.51
CA SER A 132 -3.05 0.50 18.51
C SER A 132 -3.06 -0.79 19.34
N HIS A 133 -4.14 -1.55 19.30
CA HIS A 133 -4.26 -2.86 19.93
C HIS A 133 -4.72 -3.86 18.87
N PRO A 134 -3.77 -4.55 18.20
CA PRO A 134 -4.07 -5.48 17.12
C PRO A 134 -5.04 -6.57 17.55
N SER A 135 -5.92 -6.96 16.63
CA SER A 135 -6.90 -8.03 16.86
C SER A 135 -7.50 -8.53 15.55
N ASN A 136 -8.13 -9.70 15.57
CA ASN A 136 -8.83 -10.23 14.40
C ASN A 136 -10.14 -9.46 14.06
N ASP A 137 -10.45 -8.38 14.78
CA ASP A 137 -11.57 -7.46 14.47
C ASP A 137 -11.15 -6.29 13.57
N GLU A 138 -9.87 -6.23 13.18
CA GLU A 138 -9.36 -5.19 12.30
C GLU A 138 -9.91 -5.28 10.88
N ARG A 139 -9.96 -4.12 10.20
CA ARG A 139 -10.34 -4.01 8.79
C ARG A 139 -9.34 -3.07 8.13
N HIS A 140 -8.57 -3.59 7.17
CA HIS A 140 -7.51 -2.87 6.48
C HIS A 140 -7.97 -2.45 5.08
N LEU A 141 -8.03 -1.13 4.89
CA LEU A 141 -8.59 -0.49 3.71
C LEU A 141 -7.77 -0.78 2.45
N ASP A 142 -6.46 -0.69 2.56
CA ASP A 142 -5.50 -0.94 1.49
C ASP A 142 -5.63 -2.37 0.96
N LEU A 143 -5.70 -3.37 1.85
CA LEU A 143 -5.87 -4.76 1.45
C LEU A 143 -7.19 -5.00 0.72
N ARG A 144 -8.31 -4.46 1.23
CA ARG A 144 -9.60 -4.52 0.53
C ARG A 144 -9.48 -4.00 -0.91
N CYS A 145 -8.78 -2.88 -1.09
CA CYS A 145 -8.58 -2.26 -2.39
C CYS A 145 -7.66 -3.09 -3.31
N TRP A 146 -6.63 -3.74 -2.76
CA TRP A 146 -5.81 -4.69 -3.51
C TRP A 146 -6.59 -5.90 -4.01
N ILE A 147 -7.50 -6.45 -3.20
CA ILE A 147 -8.33 -7.59 -3.63
C ILE A 147 -9.37 -7.16 -4.67
N ALA A 148 -9.84 -5.91 -4.64
CA ALA A 148 -10.67 -5.36 -5.72
C ALA A 148 -9.92 -5.36 -7.06
N LEU A 149 -8.66 -4.89 -7.09
CA LEU A 149 -7.80 -4.93 -8.27
C LEU A 149 -7.61 -6.38 -8.76
N ALA A 150 -7.20 -7.29 -7.87
CA ALA A 150 -6.99 -8.69 -8.22
C ALA A 150 -8.25 -9.35 -8.79
N SER A 151 -9.43 -9.06 -8.21
CA SER A 151 -10.71 -9.57 -8.68
C SER A 151 -11.03 -9.07 -10.09
N LYS A 152 -10.76 -7.79 -10.36
CA LYS A 152 -10.94 -7.20 -11.69
C LYS A 152 -10.02 -7.86 -12.72
N SER A 153 -8.75 -8.06 -12.38
CA SER A 153 -7.80 -8.75 -13.28
C SER A 153 -8.25 -10.18 -13.58
N MET A 154 -8.66 -10.94 -12.54
CA MET A 154 -9.11 -12.32 -12.72
C MET A 154 -10.41 -12.43 -13.53
N ALA A 155 -11.34 -11.48 -13.39
CA ALA A 155 -12.54 -11.42 -14.22
C ALA A 155 -12.19 -11.25 -15.71
N VAL A 156 -11.32 -10.28 -16.03
CA VAL A 156 -10.87 -10.02 -17.41
C VAL A 156 -10.13 -11.21 -18.00
N ILE A 157 -9.18 -11.81 -17.27
CA ILE A 157 -8.45 -13.00 -17.73
C ILE A 157 -9.44 -14.14 -18.00
N SER A 158 -10.39 -14.37 -17.10
CA SER A 158 -11.38 -15.44 -17.28
C SER A 158 -12.23 -15.23 -18.53
N ALA A 159 -12.67 -14.00 -18.78
CA ALA A 159 -13.41 -13.64 -20.00
C ALA A 159 -12.58 -13.89 -21.27
N LEU A 160 -11.33 -13.43 -21.32
CA LEU A 160 -10.43 -13.63 -22.47
C LEU A 160 -10.17 -15.12 -22.76
N LEU A 161 -10.10 -15.95 -21.72
CA LEU A 161 -9.88 -17.39 -21.84
C LEU A 161 -11.16 -18.21 -22.04
N GLY A 162 -12.35 -17.58 -22.04
CA GLY A 162 -13.63 -18.29 -22.11
C GLY A 162 -13.92 -19.16 -20.88
N LYS A 163 -13.46 -18.74 -19.70
CA LYS A 163 -13.69 -19.40 -18.41
C LYS A 163 -14.81 -18.69 -17.64
N ASP A 164 -15.37 -19.36 -16.63
CA ASP A 164 -16.40 -18.76 -15.76
C ASP A 164 -15.88 -17.53 -15.02
N THR A 165 -16.58 -16.40 -15.18
CA THR A 165 -16.28 -15.11 -14.56
C THR A 165 -17.07 -14.87 -13.28
N SER A 166 -18.13 -15.64 -13.03
CA SER A 166 -19.19 -15.35 -12.05
C SER A 166 -18.66 -15.01 -10.66
N LYS A 167 -17.70 -15.80 -10.15
CA LYS A 167 -17.11 -15.58 -8.82
C LYS A 167 -16.30 -14.28 -8.74
N TYR A 168 -15.59 -13.93 -9.81
CA TYR A 168 -14.75 -12.73 -9.86
C TYR A 168 -15.61 -11.48 -10.07
N ASP A 169 -16.60 -11.54 -10.95
CA ASP A 169 -17.55 -10.44 -11.18
C ASP A 169 -18.34 -10.11 -9.92
N SER A 170 -18.77 -11.14 -9.17
CA SER A 170 -19.43 -10.95 -7.87
C SER A 170 -18.51 -10.24 -6.88
N MET A 171 -17.24 -10.63 -6.80
CA MET A 171 -16.27 -10.00 -5.91
C MET A 171 -15.93 -8.57 -6.35
N VAL A 172 -15.80 -8.31 -7.65
CA VAL A 172 -15.64 -6.93 -8.17
C VAL A 172 -16.81 -6.07 -7.75
N LYS A 173 -18.05 -6.55 -7.94
CA LYS A 173 -19.26 -5.81 -7.54
C LYS A 173 -19.28 -5.52 -6.05
N GLU A 174 -18.97 -6.49 -5.20
CA GLU A 174 -18.93 -6.31 -3.74
C GLU A 174 -17.83 -5.35 -3.30
N LEU A 175 -16.61 -5.49 -3.83
CA LEU A 175 -15.46 -4.68 -3.38
C LEU A 175 -15.41 -3.29 -4.01
N THR A 176 -16.14 -3.04 -5.09
CA THR A 176 -16.30 -1.70 -5.68
C THR A 176 -17.59 -1.01 -5.24
N ASP A 177 -18.46 -1.69 -4.49
CA ASP A 177 -19.65 -1.08 -3.89
C ASP A 177 -19.26 0.02 -2.91
N VAL A 178 -19.65 1.26 -3.25
CA VAL A 178 -19.28 2.47 -2.51
C VAL A 178 -19.99 2.53 -1.16
N ASP A 179 -21.22 2.02 -1.07
CA ASP A 179 -21.99 2.03 0.17
C ASP A 179 -21.39 1.07 1.21
N LEU A 180 -20.97 -0.12 0.79
CA LEU A 180 -20.25 -1.08 1.61
C LEU A 180 -18.87 -0.53 2.01
N LEU A 181 -18.13 0.05 1.07
CA LEU A 181 -16.86 0.72 1.38
C LEU A 181 -17.07 1.81 2.45
N ASN A 182 -18.09 2.65 2.29
CA ASN A 182 -18.40 3.72 3.23
C ASN A 182 -18.77 3.19 4.61
N LYS A 183 -19.62 2.16 4.66
CA LYS A 183 -20.01 1.50 5.90
C LYS A 183 -18.83 0.95 6.69
N LEU A 184 -17.80 0.44 6.00
CA LEU A 184 -16.65 -0.20 6.64
C LEU A 184 -15.52 0.77 6.98
N HIS A 185 -15.30 1.81 6.16
CA HIS A 185 -14.07 2.58 6.19
C HIS A 185 -14.24 4.09 6.16
N TYR A 186 -15.43 4.64 5.91
CA TYR A 186 -15.60 6.08 5.75
C TYR A 186 -16.01 6.78 7.04
N ASP A 187 -15.25 7.82 7.40
CA ASP A 187 -15.64 8.76 8.44
C ASP A 187 -16.35 9.96 7.80
N ALA A 188 -17.68 10.04 7.98
CA ALA A 188 -18.49 11.12 7.41
C ALA A 188 -18.11 12.52 7.93
N GLY A 189 -17.59 12.59 9.16
CA GLY A 189 -17.21 13.85 9.81
C GLY A 189 -16.01 14.50 9.14
N SER A 190 -14.90 13.76 8.99
CA SER A 190 -13.70 14.24 8.31
C SER A 190 -13.74 14.08 6.79
N GLY A 191 -14.63 13.24 6.28
CA GLY A 191 -14.74 12.90 4.87
C GLY A 191 -13.59 12.03 4.35
N ARG A 192 -13.00 11.20 5.22
CA ARG A 192 -11.80 10.40 4.95
C ARG A 192 -12.07 8.92 5.09
N TYR A 193 -11.31 8.10 4.35
CA TYR A 193 -11.27 6.66 4.55
C TYR A 193 -10.15 6.25 5.51
N TYR A 194 -10.43 5.26 6.35
CA TYR A 194 -9.54 4.77 7.39
C TYR A 194 -9.62 3.26 7.56
N ASP A 195 -8.58 2.69 8.17
CA ASP A 195 -8.66 1.39 8.81
C ASP A 195 -9.60 1.43 10.02
N PHE A 196 -10.03 0.26 10.46
CA PHE A 196 -10.81 0.09 11.68
C PHE A 196 -10.14 -0.91 12.62
N GLY A 197 -10.23 -0.67 13.93
CA GLY A 197 -9.82 -1.65 14.93
C GLY A 197 -9.91 -1.12 16.36
N ASN A 198 -9.42 -1.90 17.32
CA ASN A 198 -9.38 -1.50 18.72
C ASN A 198 -8.24 -0.49 18.95
N HIS A 199 -8.59 0.78 19.15
CA HIS A 199 -7.62 1.87 19.05
C HIS A 199 -7.81 2.94 20.14
N THR A 200 -6.69 3.53 20.55
CA THR A 200 -6.54 4.71 21.40
C THR A 200 -5.33 5.52 20.92
N GLU A 201 -5.50 6.84 20.84
CA GLU A 201 -4.44 7.82 20.54
C GLU A 201 -3.53 8.06 21.76
N LYS A 202 -3.95 7.62 22.94
CA LYS A 202 -3.24 7.84 24.21
C LYS A 202 -2.17 6.78 24.44
N VAL A 203 -1.21 6.71 23.52
CA VAL A 203 -0.02 5.85 23.61
C VAL A 203 1.23 6.71 23.53
N LYS A 204 2.26 6.34 24.30
CA LYS A 204 3.56 7.02 24.30
C LYS A 204 4.68 6.03 24.57
N LEU A 205 5.89 6.41 24.17
CA LEU A 205 7.11 5.76 24.63
C LEU A 205 7.59 6.44 25.92
N ALA A 206 7.92 5.66 26.93
CA ALA A 206 8.39 6.13 28.24
C ALA A 206 9.56 5.27 28.73
N TRP A 207 10.52 5.90 29.42
CA TRP A 207 11.65 5.18 29.99
C TRP A 207 11.20 4.35 31.19
N ARG A 208 11.38 3.03 31.12
CA ARG A 208 11.34 2.13 32.27
C ARG A 208 12.76 1.98 32.79
N VAL A 209 12.95 2.23 34.08
CA VAL A 209 14.24 2.11 34.77
C VAL A 209 14.12 1.03 35.83
N TRP A 210 15.04 0.07 35.84
CA TRP A 210 15.08 -0.98 36.85
C TRP A 210 16.52 -1.41 37.13
N GLN A 211 16.72 -2.05 38.28
CA GLN A 211 18.01 -2.62 38.64
C GLN A 211 18.06 -4.07 38.15
N ASP A 212 19.08 -4.41 37.39
CA ASP A 212 19.34 -5.79 36.93
C ASP A 212 19.68 -6.66 38.16
N PRO A 213 18.88 -7.68 38.49
CA PRO A 213 19.11 -8.51 39.68
C PRO A 213 20.43 -9.28 39.63
N MET A 214 20.96 -9.57 38.44
CA MET A 214 22.18 -10.35 38.28
C MET A 214 23.44 -9.48 38.33
N SER A 215 23.40 -8.30 37.71
CA SER A 215 24.56 -7.43 37.61
C SER A 215 24.57 -6.26 38.60
N GLY A 216 23.45 -5.97 39.26
CA GLY A 216 23.28 -4.82 40.16
C GLY A 216 23.27 -3.46 39.45
N HIS A 217 23.49 -3.43 38.12
CA HIS A 217 23.50 -2.21 37.33
C HIS A 217 22.08 -1.70 37.05
N ILE A 218 21.95 -0.36 37.01
CA ILE A 218 20.73 0.29 36.55
C ILE A 218 20.64 0.13 35.04
N ARG A 219 19.56 -0.49 34.58
CA ARG A 219 19.20 -0.54 33.16
C ARG A 219 18.03 0.40 32.91
N ARG A 220 18.01 0.98 31.71
CA ARG A 220 16.87 1.71 31.18
C ARG A 220 16.48 1.12 29.85
N GLU A 221 15.20 1.14 29.55
CA GLU A 221 14.69 0.82 28.23
C GLU A 221 13.47 1.66 27.93
N LEU A 222 13.29 1.96 26.65
CA LEU A 222 12.13 2.68 26.18
C LEU A 222 10.99 1.67 25.95
N VAL A 223 9.88 1.84 26.67
CA VAL A 223 8.69 0.98 26.55
C VAL A 223 7.44 1.79 26.22
N ARG A 224 6.50 1.13 25.56
CA ARG A 224 5.17 1.66 25.31
C ARG A 224 4.37 1.71 26.60
N SER A 225 3.74 2.86 26.82
CA SER A 225 2.77 3.12 27.87
C SER A 225 1.43 3.50 27.24
N VAL A 226 0.34 2.96 27.79
CA VAL A 226 -1.03 3.16 27.31
C VAL A 226 -1.83 3.89 28.38
N ASP A 227 -2.08 5.18 28.16
CA ASP A 227 -2.75 6.08 29.12
C ASP A 227 -4.27 6.15 28.91
N GLY A 228 -4.82 5.46 27.90
CA GLY A 228 -6.24 5.49 27.59
C GLY A 228 -6.76 4.14 27.12
N ARG A 229 -7.96 3.78 27.58
CA ARG A 229 -8.62 2.53 27.18
C ARG A 229 -8.91 2.53 25.67
N PRO A 230 -8.40 1.54 24.90
CA PRO A 230 -8.72 1.40 23.48
C PRO A 230 -10.19 1.01 23.29
N ARG A 231 -10.76 1.43 22.16
CA ARG A 231 -12.13 1.12 21.77
C ARG A 231 -12.19 0.79 20.27
N PRO A 232 -13.12 -0.06 19.80
CA PRO A 232 -13.37 -0.26 18.38
C PRO A 232 -13.77 1.06 17.71
N ARG A 233 -12.99 1.51 16.72
CA ARG A 233 -13.23 2.76 15.98
C ARG A 233 -12.46 2.79 14.67
N LEU A 234 -12.81 3.74 13.80
CA LEU A 234 -11.93 4.15 12.70
C LEU A 234 -10.65 4.76 13.28
N VAL A 235 -9.52 4.35 12.70
CA VAL A 235 -8.17 4.73 13.13
C VAL A 235 -7.79 6.03 12.43
N PRO A 236 -7.64 7.17 13.14
CA PRO A 236 -7.69 8.50 12.55
C PRO A 236 -6.35 8.95 11.95
N HIS A 237 -5.67 8.08 11.22
CA HIS A 237 -4.39 8.37 10.59
C HIS A 237 -4.57 8.55 9.07
N PHE A 238 -4.59 9.81 8.62
CA PHE A 238 -4.76 10.13 7.21
C PHE A 238 -3.40 10.10 6.49
N GLY A 239 -3.30 9.37 5.39
CA GLY A 239 -2.08 9.22 4.61
C GLY A 239 -2.30 8.33 3.40
N TYR A 240 -1.25 7.67 2.93
CA TYR A 240 -1.32 6.79 1.75
C TYR A 240 -2.45 5.76 1.80
N ILE A 241 -2.65 5.08 2.94
CA ILE A 241 -3.74 4.10 3.08
C ILE A 241 -5.11 4.72 2.80
N SER A 242 -5.36 5.93 3.29
CA SER A 242 -6.61 6.67 3.05
C SER A 242 -6.85 7.02 1.57
N LEU A 243 -5.82 6.99 0.73
CA LEU A 243 -5.92 7.29 -0.70
C LEU A 243 -6.23 6.05 -1.55
N PHE A 244 -6.22 4.84 -0.99
CA PHE A 244 -6.40 3.61 -1.76
C PHE A 244 -7.71 3.54 -2.57
N PRO A 245 -8.87 3.98 -2.05
CA PRO A 245 -10.09 4.06 -2.87
C PRO A 245 -9.96 4.97 -4.09
N LEU A 246 -9.21 6.07 -3.97
CA LEU A 246 -8.90 6.96 -5.09
C LEU A 246 -7.93 6.29 -6.06
N ILE A 247 -6.84 5.71 -5.54
CA ILE A 247 -5.80 4.99 -6.31
C ILE A 247 -6.43 3.87 -7.15
N MET A 248 -7.33 3.08 -6.57
CA MET A 248 -8.00 1.97 -7.26
C MET A 248 -9.20 2.40 -8.11
N LYS A 249 -9.41 3.72 -8.26
CA LYS A 249 -10.49 4.29 -9.11
C LYS A 249 -11.89 3.82 -8.67
N ILE A 250 -12.09 3.60 -7.36
CA ILE A 250 -13.36 3.14 -6.78
C ILE A 250 -14.31 4.31 -6.51
N ILE A 251 -13.77 5.50 -6.22
CA ILE A 251 -14.59 6.69 -5.94
C ILE A 251 -15.24 7.19 -7.25
N PRO A 252 -16.56 7.35 -7.33
CA PRO A 252 -17.20 7.85 -8.55
C PRO A 252 -16.74 9.26 -8.92
N ALA A 253 -16.53 9.52 -10.22
CA ALA A 253 -16.04 10.81 -10.73
C ALA A 253 -16.94 12.01 -10.41
N ASN A 254 -18.24 11.77 -10.20
CA ASN A 254 -19.23 12.78 -9.81
C ASN A 254 -19.46 12.90 -8.30
N SER A 255 -18.79 12.10 -7.48
CA SER A 255 -19.02 12.08 -6.03
C SER A 255 -18.34 13.25 -5.32
N THR A 256 -19.03 13.88 -4.37
CA THR A 256 -18.45 14.89 -3.48
C THR A 256 -17.29 14.32 -2.64
N VAL A 257 -17.22 13.00 -2.47
CA VAL A 257 -16.09 12.33 -1.80
C VAL A 257 -14.82 12.51 -2.63
N LEU A 258 -14.89 12.40 -3.96
CA LEU A 258 -13.74 12.64 -4.83
C LEU A 258 -13.25 14.08 -4.65
N ARG A 259 -14.16 15.06 -4.66
CA ARG A 259 -13.79 16.46 -4.43
C ARG A 259 -13.02 16.67 -3.13
N LYS A 260 -13.53 16.12 -2.02
CA LYS A 260 -12.86 16.20 -0.71
C LYS A 260 -11.47 15.57 -0.76
N HIS A 261 -11.32 14.42 -1.42
CA HIS A 261 -10.02 13.75 -1.56
C HIS A 261 -9.04 14.56 -2.40
N LEU A 262 -9.49 15.18 -3.50
CA LEU A 262 -8.66 16.10 -4.29
C LEU A 262 -8.21 17.30 -3.47
N ASP A 263 -9.12 17.93 -2.71
CA ASP A 263 -8.79 19.05 -1.82
C ASP A 263 -7.76 18.64 -0.75
N MET A 264 -7.91 17.43 -0.16
CA MET A 264 -6.97 16.92 0.84
C MET A 264 -5.60 16.51 0.29
N ILE A 265 -5.54 16.03 -0.96
CA ILE A 265 -4.28 15.73 -1.64
C ILE A 265 -3.50 17.02 -1.84
N ALA A 266 -4.17 18.09 -2.28
CA ALA A 266 -3.56 19.40 -2.52
C ALA A 266 -3.28 20.24 -1.26
N ASP A 267 -3.64 19.75 -0.06
CA ASP A 267 -3.43 20.48 1.19
C ASP A 267 -2.02 20.28 1.74
N GLU A 268 -1.24 21.36 1.78
CA GLU A 268 0.11 21.41 2.36
C GLU A 268 0.15 21.04 3.84
N LYS A 269 -0.93 21.30 4.59
CA LYS A 269 -1.06 20.93 6.01
C LYS A 269 -1.30 19.43 6.20
N LEU A 270 -1.63 18.71 5.13
CA LEU A 270 -1.84 17.28 5.13
C LEU A 270 -0.67 16.59 4.41
N LEU A 271 -0.83 16.28 3.13
CA LEU A 271 0.08 15.42 2.37
C LEU A 271 0.94 16.20 1.38
N TRP A 272 0.49 17.36 0.90
CA TRP A 272 1.16 18.05 -0.19
C TRP A 272 2.52 18.62 0.22
N THR A 273 3.52 18.45 -0.66
CA THR A 273 4.82 19.11 -0.60
C THR A 273 5.24 19.54 -2.01
N GLY A 274 6.25 20.39 -2.13
CA GLY A 274 6.86 20.73 -3.43
C GLY A 274 7.64 19.59 -4.11
N TYR A 275 7.74 18.42 -3.46
CA TYR A 275 8.58 17.27 -3.83
C TYR A 275 7.78 15.97 -3.99
N GLY A 276 6.47 16.00 -3.80
CA GLY A 276 5.58 14.82 -3.78
C GLY A 276 4.68 14.77 -2.54
N LEU A 277 3.87 13.73 -2.42
CA LEU A 277 2.96 13.53 -1.28
C LEU A 277 3.68 12.83 -0.13
N ARG A 278 3.44 13.29 1.11
CA ARG A 278 3.86 12.62 2.34
C ARG A 278 3.14 11.30 2.52
N SER A 279 3.83 10.29 3.06
CA SER A 279 3.21 9.02 3.47
C SER A 279 2.13 9.18 4.54
N LEU A 280 2.28 10.14 5.44
CA LEU A 280 1.38 10.39 6.55
C LEU A 280 1.19 11.91 6.74
N ALA A 281 -0.05 12.33 7.00
CA ALA A 281 -0.38 13.74 7.17
C ALA A 281 0.27 14.34 8.42
N MET A 282 0.67 15.61 8.34
CA MET A 282 1.26 16.34 9.48
C MET A 282 0.31 16.47 10.68
N THR A 283 -0.99 16.36 10.43
CA THR A 283 -2.02 16.38 11.48
C THR A 283 -2.16 15.05 12.24
N SER A 284 -1.48 13.98 11.80
CA SER A 284 -1.47 12.70 12.50
C SER A 284 -0.65 12.79 13.78
N SER A 285 -1.15 12.21 14.88
CA SER A 285 -0.40 12.09 16.13
C SER A 285 0.85 11.21 16.01
N MET A 286 1.02 10.48 14.90
CA MET A 286 2.13 9.59 14.60
C MET A 286 3.11 10.18 13.57
N TYR A 287 2.84 11.40 13.06
CA TYR A 287 3.71 12.06 12.09
C TYR A 287 5.14 12.21 12.63
N MET A 288 6.12 11.72 11.86
CA MET A 288 7.55 11.71 12.17
C MET A 288 7.92 11.12 13.54
N LYS A 289 7.03 10.34 14.17
CA LYS A 289 7.33 9.66 15.44
C LYS A 289 8.11 8.38 15.20
N TYR A 290 9.19 8.22 15.96
CA TYR A 290 9.92 6.98 16.09
C TYR A 290 9.00 5.87 16.62
N ASN A 291 9.17 4.65 16.11
CA ASN A 291 8.40 3.51 16.60
C ASN A 291 9.06 2.82 17.80
N LYS A 292 10.40 2.85 17.84
CA LYS A 292 11.26 2.37 18.94
C LYS A 292 12.37 3.39 19.17
N GLU A 293 13.26 3.14 20.13
CA GLU A 293 14.38 4.04 20.43
C GLU A 293 15.26 4.36 19.19
N HIS A 294 15.49 3.36 18.33
CA HIS A 294 16.36 3.47 17.16
C HIS A 294 15.64 3.30 15.81
N ASP A 295 14.34 3.03 15.83
CA ASP A 295 13.53 2.84 14.62
C ASP A 295 12.96 4.21 14.19
N ALA A 296 13.71 4.90 13.34
CA ALA A 296 13.32 6.19 12.75
C ALA A 296 12.01 6.06 11.93
N PRO A 297 11.20 7.13 11.83
CA PRO A 297 9.98 7.11 11.02
C PRO A 297 10.28 6.76 9.55
N TYR A 298 9.49 5.84 9.00
CA TYR A 298 9.67 5.33 7.64
C TYR A 298 8.49 5.70 6.73
N TRP A 299 7.31 5.12 6.97
CA TRP A 299 6.03 5.43 6.34
C TRP A 299 5.20 6.45 7.16
N ARG A 300 5.88 7.30 7.94
CA ARG A 300 5.29 8.31 8.84
C ARG A 300 5.57 9.75 8.43
N GLY A 301 5.88 9.99 7.15
CA GLY A 301 6.01 11.33 6.61
C GLY A 301 6.80 11.42 5.31
N SER A 302 7.79 10.54 5.08
CA SER A 302 8.61 10.58 3.86
C SER A 302 7.79 10.44 2.58
N VAL A 303 8.33 10.94 1.47
CA VAL A 303 7.77 10.84 0.12
C VAL A 303 8.28 9.56 -0.54
N TRP A 304 7.38 8.79 -1.15
CA TRP A 304 7.65 7.47 -1.74
C TRP A 304 7.10 7.39 -3.15
N ILE A 305 7.94 7.00 -4.10
CA ILE A 305 7.64 7.13 -5.54
C ILE A 305 6.59 6.11 -6.00
N ASN A 306 6.58 4.90 -5.45
CA ASN A 306 5.58 3.88 -5.75
C ASN A 306 4.13 4.36 -5.53
N ILE A 307 3.82 4.91 -4.35
CA ILE A 307 2.46 5.39 -4.06
C ILE A 307 2.18 6.70 -4.80
N ASN A 308 3.16 7.59 -4.92
CA ASN A 308 2.99 8.82 -5.69
C ASN A 308 2.68 8.56 -7.17
N TYR A 309 3.34 7.56 -7.79
CA TYR A 309 3.03 7.13 -9.15
C TYR A 309 1.59 6.62 -9.27
N LEU A 310 1.12 5.82 -8.32
CA LEU A 310 -0.27 5.35 -8.29
C LEU A 310 -1.28 6.51 -8.12
N VAL A 311 -0.95 7.53 -7.32
CA VAL A 311 -1.78 8.73 -7.20
C VAL A 311 -1.78 9.54 -8.49
N LEU A 312 -0.63 9.70 -9.16
CA LEU A 312 -0.57 10.32 -10.48
C LEU A 312 -1.44 9.59 -11.50
N ALA A 313 -1.36 8.26 -11.55
CA ALA A 313 -2.20 7.43 -12.43
C ALA A 313 -3.70 7.64 -12.17
N ALA A 314 -4.10 7.75 -10.91
CA ALA A 314 -5.48 8.03 -10.54
C ALA A 314 -5.91 9.46 -10.90
N LEU A 315 -5.09 10.48 -10.61
CA LEU A 315 -5.40 11.87 -10.96
C LEU A 315 -5.47 12.06 -12.49
N HIS A 316 -4.59 11.41 -13.24
CA HIS A 316 -4.62 11.38 -14.70
C HIS A 316 -5.91 10.73 -15.21
N HIS A 317 -6.36 9.63 -14.62
CA HIS A 317 -7.65 9.03 -14.94
C HIS A 317 -8.82 9.98 -14.65
N TYR A 318 -8.91 10.55 -13.45
CA TYR A 318 -10.01 11.46 -13.09
C TYR A 318 -9.98 12.80 -13.85
N SER A 319 -8.85 13.19 -14.44
CA SER A 319 -8.79 14.36 -15.32
C SER A 319 -9.43 14.10 -16.69
N GLN A 320 -9.53 12.84 -17.10
CA GLN A 320 -10.10 12.40 -18.37
C GLN A 320 -11.54 11.89 -18.22
N GLU A 321 -11.89 11.28 -17.08
CA GLU A 321 -13.23 10.77 -16.81
C GLU A 321 -14.29 11.87 -16.72
N PRO A 322 -15.41 11.80 -17.47
CA PRO A 322 -16.48 12.79 -17.41
C PRO A 322 -16.98 13.03 -15.97
N GLY A 323 -16.84 14.27 -15.49
CA GLY A 323 -17.26 14.62 -14.14
C GLY A 323 -16.99 16.08 -13.78
N PRO A 324 -17.63 16.61 -12.72
CA PRO A 324 -17.52 18.00 -12.31
C PRO A 324 -16.12 18.39 -11.80
N TYR A 325 -15.22 17.43 -11.58
CA TYR A 325 -13.92 17.64 -10.96
C TYR A 325 -12.72 17.37 -11.89
N GLN A 326 -12.95 17.15 -13.19
CA GLN A 326 -11.89 16.89 -14.19
C GLN A 326 -10.76 17.93 -14.15
N ASN A 327 -11.13 19.22 -14.23
CA ASN A 327 -10.15 20.32 -14.22
C ASN A 327 -9.37 20.39 -12.90
N VAL A 328 -10.00 20.06 -11.76
CA VAL A 328 -9.33 20.04 -10.46
C VAL A 328 -8.32 18.88 -10.40
N ALA A 329 -8.72 17.68 -10.85
CA ALA A 329 -7.82 16.53 -10.93
C ALA A 329 -6.63 16.81 -11.88
N LEU A 330 -6.88 17.45 -13.03
CA LEU A 330 -5.85 17.83 -14.00
C LEU A 330 -4.81 18.78 -13.39
N GLN A 331 -5.26 19.82 -12.69
CA GLN A 331 -4.37 20.80 -12.06
C GLN A 331 -3.47 20.15 -11.00
N ILE A 332 -4.05 19.31 -10.14
CA ILE A 332 -3.30 18.59 -9.10
C ILE A 332 -2.32 17.61 -9.74
N TYR A 333 -2.75 16.86 -10.76
CA TYR A 333 -1.89 15.95 -11.53
C TYR A 333 -0.65 16.67 -12.08
N GLN A 334 -0.85 17.79 -12.79
CA GLN A 334 0.24 18.54 -13.42
C GLN A 334 1.26 19.03 -12.38
N GLN A 335 0.78 19.64 -11.30
CA GLN A 335 1.65 20.17 -10.24
C GLN A 335 2.40 19.07 -9.49
N LEU A 336 1.73 17.96 -9.16
CA LEU A 336 2.35 16.85 -8.44
C LEU A 336 3.43 16.19 -9.28
N ARG A 337 3.13 15.96 -10.57
CA ARG A 337 4.06 15.36 -11.53
C ARG A 337 5.30 16.23 -11.72
N GLU A 338 5.11 17.53 -11.92
CA GLU A 338 6.22 18.47 -12.06
C GLU A 338 7.10 18.48 -10.80
N GLY A 339 6.49 18.55 -9.61
CA GLY A 339 7.21 18.55 -8.33
C GLY A 339 8.05 17.29 -8.11
N LEU A 340 7.50 16.11 -8.41
CA LEU A 340 8.21 14.83 -8.31
C LEU A 340 9.39 14.77 -9.28
N ILE A 341 9.17 15.10 -10.56
CA ILE A 341 10.21 15.04 -11.60
C ILE A 341 11.34 16.01 -11.25
N ARG A 342 11.01 17.28 -10.97
CA ARG A 342 12.00 18.29 -10.61
C ARG A 342 12.85 17.83 -9.42
N ASN A 343 12.21 17.39 -8.34
CA ASN A 343 12.92 16.96 -7.14
C ASN A 343 13.86 15.77 -7.39
N MET A 344 13.38 14.74 -8.08
CA MET A 344 14.18 13.54 -8.34
C MET A 344 15.34 13.81 -9.29
N VAL A 345 15.14 14.69 -10.28
CA VAL A 345 16.20 15.13 -11.20
C VAL A 345 17.26 15.93 -10.43
N GLU A 346 16.85 16.93 -9.63
CA GLU A 346 17.76 17.71 -8.79
C GLU A 346 18.54 16.81 -7.83
N SER A 347 17.84 15.92 -7.11
CA SER A 347 18.48 14.96 -6.20
C SER A 347 19.46 14.02 -6.93
N TYR A 348 19.17 13.64 -8.18
CA TYR A 348 20.08 12.82 -8.98
C TYR A 348 21.33 13.61 -9.41
N TYR A 349 21.17 14.86 -9.83
CA TYR A 349 22.32 15.72 -10.17
C TYR A 349 23.19 16.03 -8.94
N ASP A 350 22.59 16.22 -7.77
CA ASP A 350 23.31 16.53 -6.53
C ASP A 350 24.08 15.32 -5.96
N SER A 351 23.49 14.12 -6.05
CA SER A 351 24.01 12.93 -5.36
C SER A 351 24.55 11.82 -6.27
N GLY A 352 24.19 11.84 -7.56
CA GLY A 352 24.48 10.77 -8.51
C GLY A 352 23.58 9.53 -8.38
N TYR A 353 22.56 9.55 -7.52
CA TYR A 353 21.73 8.38 -7.22
C TYR A 353 20.23 8.66 -7.22
N LEU A 354 19.45 7.62 -7.53
CA LEU A 354 18.05 7.52 -7.12
C LEU A 354 18.00 6.89 -5.72
N TRP A 355 17.06 7.37 -4.91
CA TRP A 355 16.92 7.00 -3.51
C TRP A 355 15.60 6.29 -3.26
N GLU A 356 15.58 5.48 -2.21
CA GLU A 356 14.41 4.71 -1.80
C GLU A 356 13.20 5.61 -1.45
N GLN A 357 13.46 6.71 -0.75
CA GLN A 357 12.48 7.70 -0.33
C GLN A 357 13.09 9.10 -0.35
N TYR A 358 12.25 10.13 -0.26
CA TYR A 358 12.65 11.54 -0.28
C TYR A 358 12.10 12.27 0.94
N ASP A 359 12.88 13.21 1.48
CA ASP A 359 12.50 14.03 2.61
C ASP A 359 11.30 14.94 2.28
N ASN A 360 10.49 15.27 3.28
CA ASN A 360 9.31 16.13 3.13
C ASN A 360 9.49 17.57 3.62
N ALA A 361 10.61 17.87 4.30
CA ALA A 361 10.88 19.13 4.97
C ALA A 361 12.27 19.69 4.62
N ALA A 362 13.27 18.83 4.40
CA ALA A 362 14.62 19.24 4.00
C ALA A 362 14.78 19.16 2.48
N ASN A 363 14.20 20.13 1.78
CA ASN A 363 14.39 20.38 0.34
C ASN A 363 14.24 19.15 -0.58
N GLY A 364 13.43 18.16 -0.18
CA GLY A 364 13.19 16.96 -0.98
C GLY A 364 14.39 16.03 -1.15
N ARG A 365 15.43 16.12 -0.30
CA ARG A 365 16.65 15.29 -0.45
C ARG A 365 16.35 13.80 -0.39
N GLY A 366 17.09 13.02 -1.18
CA GLY A 366 17.07 11.56 -1.11
C GLY A 366 17.51 11.01 0.25
N LYS A 367 16.84 9.94 0.71
CA LYS A 367 17.08 9.27 1.99
C LYS A 367 16.86 7.75 1.85
N GLY A 368 17.49 6.97 2.72
CA GLY A 368 17.33 5.52 2.77
C GLY A 368 18.35 4.81 1.88
N ALA A 369 17.98 3.63 1.39
CA ALA A 369 18.86 2.85 0.52
C ALA A 369 19.16 3.59 -0.80
N HIS A 370 20.40 3.43 -1.29
CA HIS A 370 20.86 3.91 -2.58
C HIS A 370 22.03 3.04 -3.09
N PRO A 371 22.23 2.88 -4.42
CA PRO A 371 21.30 3.25 -5.49
C PRO A 371 19.98 2.46 -5.39
N PHE A 372 18.85 3.15 -5.51
CA PHE A 372 17.53 2.52 -5.47
C PHE A 372 16.84 2.66 -6.83
N THR A 373 17.33 1.94 -7.82
CA THR A 373 16.64 1.75 -9.11
C THR A 373 15.54 0.67 -9.03
N GLY A 374 14.98 0.47 -7.82
CA GLY A 374 13.74 -0.25 -7.60
C GLY A 374 12.53 0.57 -8.06
N TRP A 375 11.51 0.72 -7.21
CA TRP A 375 10.32 1.47 -7.59
C TRP A 375 10.55 2.96 -7.87
N SER A 376 11.68 3.56 -7.45
CA SER A 376 11.98 4.94 -7.80
C SER A 376 12.24 5.10 -9.30
N SER A 377 12.52 4.02 -10.04
CA SER A 377 12.56 4.01 -11.51
C SER A 377 11.21 4.33 -12.17
N LEU A 378 10.08 4.25 -11.43
CA LEU A 378 8.75 4.66 -11.92
C LEU A 378 8.69 6.14 -12.32
N ILE A 379 9.65 6.96 -11.90
CA ILE A 379 9.75 8.34 -12.36
C ILE A 379 9.86 8.44 -13.89
N LEU A 380 10.48 7.45 -14.55
CA LEU A 380 10.55 7.39 -16.00
C LEU A 380 9.15 7.25 -16.63
N LEU A 381 8.30 6.38 -16.05
CA LEU A 381 6.92 6.22 -16.50
C LEU A 381 6.08 7.48 -16.24
N ALA A 382 6.29 8.12 -15.09
CA ALA A 382 5.66 9.41 -14.82
C ALA A 382 6.10 10.48 -15.84
N MET A 383 7.38 10.56 -16.22
CA MET A 383 7.88 11.46 -17.26
C MET A 383 7.27 11.14 -18.64
N ALA A 384 7.03 9.87 -18.95
CA ALA A 384 6.40 9.44 -20.19
C ALA A 384 4.86 9.55 -20.18
N GLU A 385 4.25 9.87 -19.03
CA GLU A 385 2.80 9.86 -18.82
C GLU A 385 2.16 8.49 -19.12
N ALA A 386 2.90 7.41 -18.82
CA ALA A 386 2.45 6.03 -18.96
C ALA A 386 1.96 5.50 -17.60
N TYR A 387 0.66 5.19 -17.49
CA TYR A 387 -0.06 4.93 -16.23
C TYR A 387 -0.99 3.73 -16.25
#